data_AF-A0A0Q9ST53-F1
#
_entry.id   AF-A0A0Q9ST53-F1
#
_cell.length_a   1.000
_cell.length_b   1.000
_cell.length_c   1.000
_cell.angle_alpha   90.00
_cell.angle_beta   90.00
_cell.angle_gamma   90.00
#
_symmetry.space_group_name_H-M   'P 1'
#
loop_
_entity.id
_entity.type
_entity.pdbx_description
1 polymer ?
#
loop_
_entity_poly.entity_id
_entity_poly.type
_entity_poly.pdbx_seq_one_letter_code
_entity_poly.pdbx_strand_id
1 'polypeptide(L)'
;MSCGEQGPGEAAGSDCSEVLHRVYEYLDGEMTHADTVKIKHHLEECGPCLKEYDLDHALKALVKRSCACEEAPVELRTSIMARITTISYQIQISE
;
A
#
# COMPACT_ATOMS: atom_id res chain seq x y z
N MET A 1 -0.66 1.88 -34.36
CA MET A 1 -0.87 0.87 -33.31
C MET A 1 -1.98 1.43 -32.46
N SER A 2 -3.21 1.02 -32.78
CA SER A 2 -4.45 1.72 -32.45
C SER A 2 -5.32 0.83 -31.57
N CYS A 3 -6.01 1.49 -30.64
CA CYS A 3 -7.19 1.05 -29.88
C CYS A 3 -6.96 0.04 -28.75
N GLY A 4 -7.06 0.53 -27.52
CA GLY A 4 -7.63 -0.19 -26.38
C GLY A 4 -8.79 0.66 -25.86
N GLU A 5 -10.00 0.12 -25.95
CA GLU A 5 -11.28 0.81 -25.87
C GLU A 5 -11.63 1.26 -24.44
N GLN A 6 -12.05 2.52 -24.31
CA GLN A 6 -12.62 3.08 -23.09
C GLN A 6 -14.03 2.53 -22.90
N GLY A 7 -14.21 1.66 -21.90
CA GLY A 7 -15.53 1.24 -21.42
C GLY A 7 -16.16 2.31 -20.54
N PRO A 8 -17.50 2.48 -20.53
CA PRO A 8 -18.17 3.53 -19.78
C PRO A 8 -18.24 3.14 -18.30
N GLY A 9 -17.27 3.61 -17.53
CA GLY A 9 -17.24 3.51 -16.07
C GLY A 9 -17.58 4.85 -15.43
N GLU A 10 -18.81 5.36 -15.65
CA GLU A 10 -19.34 6.47 -14.88
C GLU A 10 -19.76 5.98 -13.47
N ALA A 11 -18.77 5.59 -12.66
CA ALA A 11 -18.91 5.52 -11.22
C ALA A 11 -18.36 6.84 -10.67
N ALA A 12 -19.26 7.70 -10.21
CA ALA A 12 -18.97 9.04 -9.77
C ALA A 12 -17.99 9.06 -8.58
N GLY A 13 -16.69 9.14 -8.85
CA GLY A 13 -15.71 9.49 -7.81
C GLY A 13 -14.23 9.21 -8.11
N SER A 14 -13.88 8.25 -8.99
CA SER A 14 -12.48 7.96 -9.33
C SER A 14 -12.37 7.22 -10.66
N ASP A 15 -11.39 7.60 -11.48
CA ASP A 15 -11.09 6.90 -12.73
C ASP A 15 -10.52 5.52 -12.42
N CYS A 16 -11.00 4.47 -13.10
CA CYS A 16 -10.53 3.09 -12.86
C CYS A 16 -9.01 2.97 -13.02
N SER A 17 -8.41 3.76 -13.93
CA SER A 17 -6.96 3.81 -14.12
C SER A 17 -6.22 4.37 -12.91
N GLU A 18 -6.79 5.37 -12.23
CA GLU A 18 -6.19 5.96 -11.03
C GLU A 18 -6.20 4.95 -9.87
N VAL A 19 -7.32 4.25 -9.69
CA VAL A 19 -7.47 3.23 -8.65
C VAL A 19 -6.48 2.09 -8.86
N LEU A 20 -6.36 1.58 -10.08
CA LEU A 20 -5.40 0.53 -10.42
C LEU A 20 -3.94 1.00 -10.27
N HIS A 21 -3.64 2.25 -10.58
CA HIS A 21 -2.29 2.80 -10.38
C HIS A 21 -1.90 2.88 -8.89
N ARG A 22 -2.88 3.13 -8.01
CA ARG A 22 -2.67 3.27 -6.56
C ARG A 22 -3.03 2.02 -5.76
N VAL A 23 -3.38 0.91 -6.42
CA VAL A 23 -3.80 -0.33 -5.75
C VAL A 23 -2.69 -0.93 -4.87
N TYR A 24 -1.43 -0.75 -5.27
CA TYR A 24 -0.27 -1.21 -4.51
C TYR A 24 -0.10 -0.44 -3.20
N GLU A 25 -0.21 0.88 -3.23
CA GLU A 25 -0.22 1.74 -2.03
C GLU A 25 -1.35 1.34 -1.08
N TYR A 26 -2.52 0.97 -1.63
CA TYR A 26 -3.67 0.52 -0.84
C TYR A 26 -3.38 -0.83 -0.16
N LEU A 27 -2.80 -1.78 -0.91
CA LEU A 27 -2.40 -3.09 -0.41
C LEU A 27 -1.31 -3.02 0.66
N ASP A 28 -0.38 -2.07 0.55
CA ASP A 28 0.71 -1.87 1.52
C ASP A 28 0.32 -0.96 2.70
N GLY A 29 -0.85 -0.29 2.63
CA GLY A 29 -1.34 0.60 3.68
C GLY A 29 -0.60 1.94 3.74
N GLU A 30 -0.01 2.38 2.63
CA GLU A 30 0.85 3.57 2.54
C GLU A 30 0.08 4.87 2.25
N MET A 31 -1.25 4.82 2.30
CA MET A 31 -2.11 5.94 1.92
C MET A 31 -2.84 6.57 3.10
N THR A 32 -3.31 7.80 2.87
CA THR A 32 -4.13 8.52 3.85
C THR A 32 -5.49 7.83 4.04
N HIS A 33 -6.09 7.99 5.22
CA HIS A 33 -7.41 7.40 5.51
C HIS A 33 -8.47 7.82 4.49
N ALA A 34 -8.44 9.07 4.02
CA ALA A 34 -9.37 9.57 3.01
C ALA A 34 -9.23 8.83 1.67
N ASP A 35 -7.99 8.55 1.24
CA ASP A 35 -7.73 7.82 -0.01
C ASP A 35 -8.07 6.34 0.11
N THR A 36 -7.80 5.72 1.28
CA THR A 36 -8.22 4.35 1.57
C THR A 36 -9.73 4.16 1.41
N VAL A 37 -10.52 5.10 1.93
CA VAL A 37 -11.99 5.03 1.83
C VAL A 37 -12.45 5.18 0.37
N LYS A 38 -11.85 6.08 -0.40
CA LYS A 38 -12.18 6.26 -1.83
C LYS A 38 -11.91 5.00 -2.65
N ILE A 39 -10.70 4.43 -2.52
CA ILE A 39 -10.32 3.23 -3.27
C ILE A 39 -11.19 2.05 -2.84
N LYS A 40 -11.44 1.89 -1.54
CA LYS A 40 -12.34 0.85 -1.05
C LYS A 40 -13.74 0.97 -1.65
N HIS A 41 -14.33 2.16 -1.64
CA HIS A 41 -15.64 2.39 -2.22
C HIS A 41 -15.68 2.04 -3.72
N HIS A 42 -14.66 2.45 -4.47
CA HIS A 42 -14.54 2.08 -5.88
C HIS A 42 -14.46 0.56 -6.08
N LEU A 43 -13.66 -0.16 -5.29
CA LEU A 43 -13.55 -1.62 -5.39
C LEU A 43 -14.88 -2.33 -5.05
N GLU A 44 -15.71 -1.75 -4.19
CA GLU A 44 -17.05 -2.27 -3.86
C GLU A 44 -18.06 -2.07 -5.01
N GLU A 45 -17.91 -1.00 -5.79
CA GLU A 45 -18.81 -0.67 -6.91
C GLU A 45 -18.32 -1.18 -8.28
N CYS A 46 -17.01 -1.40 -8.43
CA CYS A 46 -16.36 -1.73 -9.68
C CYS A 46 -15.80 -3.17 -9.68
N GLY A 47 -16.63 -4.12 -10.14
CA GLY A 47 -16.24 -5.51 -10.31
C GLY A 47 -14.94 -5.78 -11.10
N PRO A 48 -14.63 -5.08 -12.22
CA PRO A 48 -13.37 -5.32 -12.92
C PRO A 48 -12.15 -4.87 -12.11
N CYS A 49 -12.20 -3.74 -11.42
CA CYS A 49 -11.10 -3.31 -10.55
C CYS A 49 -10.92 -4.23 -9.34
N LEU A 50 -12.02 -4.76 -8.77
CA LEU A 50 -11.96 -5.76 -7.71
C LEU A 50 -11.22 -7.03 -8.15
N LYS A 51 -11.47 -7.49 -9.38
CA LYS A 51 -10.80 -8.68 -9.92
C LYS A 51 -9.29 -8.49 -10.06
N GLU A 52 -8.84 -7.33 -10.52
CA GLU A 52 -7.41 -7.02 -10.61
C GLU A 52 -6.78 -6.91 -9.22
N TYR A 53 -7.48 -6.26 -8.28
CA TYR A 53 -7.07 -6.20 -6.87
C TYR A 53 -6.87 -7.60 -6.25
N ASP A 54 -7.82 -8.52 -6.47
CA ASP A 54 -7.73 -9.88 -5.94
C ASP A 54 -6.53 -10.64 -6.49
N LEU A 55 -6.19 -10.42 -7.76
CA LEU A 55 -5.00 -11.00 -8.39
C LEU A 55 -3.72 -10.48 -7.73
N ASP A 56 -3.58 -9.16 -7.59
CA ASP A 56 -2.42 -8.53 -6.95
C ASP A 56 -2.29 -8.94 -5.48
N HIS A 57 -3.41 -9.03 -4.76
CA HIS A 57 -3.44 -9.51 -3.39
C HIS A 57 -2.98 -10.97 -3.29
N ALA A 58 -3.46 -11.85 -4.17
CA ALA A 58 -3.02 -13.25 -4.24
C ALA A 58 -1.53 -13.38 -4.59
N LEU A 59 -1.03 -12.52 -5.48
CA LEU A 59 0.40 -12.45 -5.84
C LEU A 59 1.24 -12.03 -4.63
N LYS A 60 0.87 -10.96 -3.92
CA LYS A 60 1.57 -10.55 -2.69
C LYS A 60 1.55 -11.64 -1.63
N ALA A 61 0.43 -12.34 -1.46
CA ALA A 61 0.31 -13.47 -0.53
C ALA A 61 1.24 -14.64 -0.91
N LEU A 62 1.35 -14.95 -2.20
CA LEU A 62 2.28 -15.95 -2.74
C LEU A 62 3.73 -15.58 -2.45
N VAL A 63 4.14 -14.34 -2.76
CA VAL A 63 5.49 -13.84 -2.50
C VAL A 63 5.81 -13.89 -1.02
N LYS A 64 4.90 -13.39 -0.17
CA LYS A 64 5.07 -13.43 1.29
C LYS A 64 5.27 -14.84 1.81
N ARG A 65 4.51 -15.82 1.32
CA ARG A 65 4.68 -17.23 1.70
C ARG A 65 6.06 -17.76 1.32
N SER A 66 6.52 -17.47 0.11
CA SER A 66 7.83 -17.95 -0.37
C SER A 66 9.00 -17.30 0.37
N CYS A 67 8.85 -16.06 0.83
CA CYS A 67 9.87 -15.32 1.58
C CYS A 67 9.76 -15.47 3.10
N ALA A 68 8.73 -16.15 3.63
CA ALA A 68 8.50 -16.28 5.08
C ALA A 68 9.50 -17.20 5.81
N CYS A 69 10.43 -17.85 5.10
CA CYS A 69 11.42 -18.76 5.70
C CYS A 69 12.64 -18.04 6.31
N GLU A 70 12.82 -16.74 6.08
CA GLU A 70 13.94 -15.98 6.64
C GLU A 70 13.45 -15.00 7.71
N GLU A 71 13.54 -15.39 8.98
CA GLU A 71 13.34 -14.45 10.09
C GLU A 71 14.47 -13.40 10.11
N ALA A 72 14.09 -12.14 10.30
CA ALA A 72 15.07 -11.07 10.46
C ALA A 72 15.97 -11.35 11.68
N PRO A 73 17.31 -11.17 11.57
CA PRO A 73 18.22 -11.39 12.69
C PRO A 73 17.81 -10.61 13.94
N VAL A 74 17.88 -11.26 15.10
CA VAL A 74 17.53 -10.64 16.41
C VAL A 74 18.35 -9.38 16.68
N GLU A 75 19.60 -9.36 16.22
CA GLU A 75 20.51 -8.22 16.31
C GLU A 75 19.97 -6.99 15.58
N LEU A 76 19.41 -7.18 14.37
CA LEU A 76 18.81 -6.12 13.58
C LEU A 76 17.58 -5.54 14.30
N ARG A 77 16.71 -6.41 14.82
CA ARG A 77 15.54 -5.98 15.62
C ARG A 77 15.97 -5.18 16.84
N THR A 78 16.98 -5.66 17.56
CA THR A 78 17.51 -5.01 18.77
C THR A 78 18.07 -3.62 18.44
N SER A 79 18.84 -3.52 17.35
CA SER A 79 19.40 -2.25 16.87
C SER A 79 18.32 -1.24 16.48
N ILE A 80 17.31 -1.68 15.71
CA ILE A 80 16.19 -0.82 15.29
C ILE A 80 15.44 -0.30 16.52
N MET A 81 15.06 -1.20 17.43
CA MET A 81 14.32 -0.85 18.64
C MET A 81 15.10 0.18 19.48
N ALA A 82 16.39 -0.06 19.72
CA ALA A 82 17.23 0.88 20.46
C ALA A 82 17.24 2.27 19.83
N ARG A 83 17.36 2.36 18.49
CA ARG A 83 17.38 3.65 17.77
C ARG A 83 16.04 4.39 17.85
N ILE A 84 14.92 3.70 17.70
CA ILE A 84 13.59 4.36 17.72
C ILE A 84 13.13 4.73 19.13
N THR A 85 13.63 4.06 20.18
CA THR A 85 13.31 4.40 21.57
C THR A 85 14.29 5.39 22.20
N THR A 86 15.40 5.70 21.54
CA THR A 86 16.38 6.66 22.08
C THR A 86 15.81 8.07 21.98
N ILE A 87 15.58 8.68 23.14
CA ILE A 87 15.20 10.10 23.25
C ILE A 87 16.48 10.93 23.25
N SER A 88 16.68 11.74 22.21
CA SER A 88 17.80 12.68 22.09
C SER A 88 17.39 14.07 22.58
N TYR A 89 18.06 14.61 23.60
CA TYR A 89 17.89 16.01 24.01
C TYR A 89 19.09 16.84 23.58
N GLN A 90 18.86 17.97 22.90
CA GLN A 90 19.91 18.95 22.62
C GLN A 90 19.85 20.06 23.68
N ILE A 91 20.83 20.07 24.59
CA ILE A 91 21.04 21.20 25.50
C ILE A 91 21.83 22.27 24.73
N GLN A 92 21.18 23.40 24.41
CA GLN A 92 21.87 24.62 24.02
C GLN A 92 22.26 25.35 25.30
N ILE A 93 23.54 25.30 25.67
CA ILE A 93 24.07 26.11 26.77
C ILE A 93 24.46 27.45 26.14
N SER A 94 23.69 28.49 26.43
CA SER A 94 24.05 29.87 26.14
C SER A 94 24.88 30.41 27.31
N GLU A 95 26.08 30.92 27.02
CA GLU A 95 26.91 31.70 27.96
C GLU A 95 26.24 33.03 28.34
#